data_AF-A0A966VC69-F1
#
_entry.id   AF-A0A966VC69-F1
#
_cell.length_a   1.000
_cell.length_b   1.000
_cell.length_c   1.000
_cell.angle_alpha   90.00
_cell.angle_beta   90.00
_cell.angle_gamma   90.00
#
_symmetry.space_group_name_H-M   'P 1'
#
loop_
_entity.id
_entity.type
_entity.pdbx_description
1 polymer ?
#
loop_
_entity_poly.entity_id
_entity_poly.type
_entity_poly.pdbx_seq_one_letter_code
_entity_poly.pdbx_strand_id
1 'polypeptide(L)'
;MPCYQCNSHDRHERNKQPAHILREAPISLPAPDKEMAPPPRRTHRRSRRNPLLLQTFWTGKPLSRLERAALQSYVNHGYTVHIYTYNPLTEFTARVPASPHIRVHDAREILPESELFEYGGRAAIGVRDDAYRFLPFSDLFRFTMLHKRGGAWIDLDIFLTRSIPPSLLRRPYVFSSERTIQKGAYRKAEPEIVDMGFIKVPAPGSALTRWILENLPAPNRIGNPKTPFDYMNLYRRAIAALGLERYVLPARAFLPLNWWDVKESFAAGAGASAACYPGKYGVEAFCVAELRRPDVYGVHWFRAILRKRGLPYEAAAADRPVRDSLYERMIARIEDDAGLVRNSL
;
A
#
# COMPACT_ATOMS: atom_id res chain seq x y z
N MET A 1 6.16 9.09 -22.05
CA MET A 1 5.50 8.83 -20.74
C MET A 1 6.28 7.73 -20.03
N PRO A 2 6.71 7.86 -18.76
CA PRO A 2 7.39 6.76 -18.11
C PRO A 2 6.36 5.71 -17.66
N CYS A 3 6.43 4.54 -18.28
CA CYS A 3 5.74 3.30 -17.94
C CYS A 3 6.32 2.74 -16.62
N TYR A 4 5.49 2.57 -15.57
CA TYR A 4 5.86 1.92 -14.28
C TYR A 4 6.26 0.45 -14.41
N GLN A 5 6.08 -0.12 -15.60
CA GLN A 5 5.94 -1.55 -15.83
C GLN A 5 7.01 -2.11 -16.77
N CYS A 6 7.91 -1.25 -17.25
CA CYS A 6 8.88 -1.55 -18.28
C CYS A 6 10.23 -1.91 -17.63
N ASN A 7 10.41 -3.19 -17.24
CA ASN A 7 11.68 -3.93 -17.26
C ASN A 7 11.59 -5.24 -16.44
N SER A 8 11.42 -6.38 -17.11
CA SER A 8 11.89 -7.69 -16.61
C SER A 8 11.73 -8.76 -17.70
N HIS A 9 12.78 -9.04 -18.47
CA HIS A 9 12.92 -10.28 -19.23
C HIS A 9 14.29 -10.87 -18.87
N ASP A 10 14.29 -12.02 -18.22
CA ASP A 10 15.30 -13.06 -18.38
C ASP A 10 14.72 -14.39 -17.90
N ARG A 11 14.68 -15.37 -18.81
CA ARG A 11 14.29 -16.77 -18.56
C ARG A 11 15.56 -17.59 -18.45
N HIS A 12 15.72 -18.36 -17.37
CA HIS A 12 16.58 -19.54 -17.38
C HIS A 12 15.89 -20.73 -16.73
N GLU A 13 15.76 -21.78 -17.55
CA GLU A 13 15.32 -23.13 -17.23
C GLU A 13 16.29 -23.83 -16.28
N ARG A 14 15.79 -24.75 -15.45
CA ARG A 14 16.58 -25.88 -14.97
C ARG A 14 15.72 -27.10 -14.64
N ASN A 15 16.20 -28.23 -15.14
CA ASN A 15 15.70 -29.61 -15.07
C ASN A 15 15.38 -30.09 -13.65
N LYS A 16 14.32 -30.91 -13.53
CA LYS A 16 14.06 -31.79 -12.39
C LYS A 16 14.20 -33.25 -12.82
N GLN A 17 14.93 -34.04 -12.04
CA GLN A 17 14.83 -35.51 -12.03
C GLN A 17 14.20 -35.97 -10.69
N PRO A 18 13.44 -37.08 -10.67
CA PRO A 18 12.61 -37.46 -9.53
C PRO A 18 13.34 -38.38 -8.53
N ALA A 19 12.92 -38.28 -7.26
CA ALA A 19 13.40 -39.10 -6.15
C ALA A 19 12.65 -40.44 -6.06
N HIS A 20 13.39 -41.50 -5.73
CA HIS A 20 12.90 -42.86 -5.55
C HIS A 20 12.12 -43.05 -4.24
N ILE A 21 11.03 -43.81 -4.35
CA ILE A 21 10.12 -44.25 -3.29
C ILE A 21 10.72 -45.50 -2.62
N LEU A 22 10.83 -45.51 -1.29
CA LEU A 22 11.08 -46.71 -0.50
C LEU A 22 9.99 -46.88 0.56
N ARG A 23 9.60 -48.15 0.72
CA ARG A 23 8.39 -48.69 1.35
C ARG A 23 8.42 -48.63 2.88
N GLU A 24 7.23 -48.44 3.45
CA GLU A 24 6.91 -48.47 4.88
C GLU A 24 7.00 -49.88 5.48
N ALA A 25 7.28 -49.95 6.78
CA ALA A 25 7.16 -51.14 7.62
C ALA A 25 6.04 -50.95 8.67
N PRO A 26 5.35 -52.01 9.10
CA PRO A 26 4.04 -51.91 9.77
C PRO A 26 4.15 -51.57 11.26
N ILE A 27 3.28 -50.67 11.72
CA ILE A 27 3.14 -50.25 13.12
C ILE A 27 2.12 -51.16 13.82
N SER A 28 2.48 -51.68 14.99
CA SER A 28 1.61 -52.46 15.88
C SER A 28 0.59 -51.58 16.60
N LEU A 29 -0.65 -52.08 16.73
CA LEU A 29 -1.75 -51.42 17.43
C LEU A 29 -1.70 -51.77 18.94
N PRO A 30 -1.85 -50.79 19.86
CA PRO A 30 -2.09 -51.08 21.26
C PRO A 30 -3.59 -51.28 21.58
N ALA A 31 -3.82 -51.99 22.69
CA ALA A 31 -5.10 -52.47 23.24
C ALA A 31 -6.05 -51.33 23.72
N PRO A 32 -7.35 -51.59 23.95
CA PRO A 32 -8.37 -50.54 24.10
C PRO A 32 -8.34 -49.83 25.46
N ASP A 33 -8.61 -48.52 25.40
CA ASP A 33 -8.56 -47.55 26.49
C ASP A 33 -9.59 -47.82 27.61
N LYS A 34 -9.15 -47.57 28.85
CA LYS A 34 -10.05 -47.33 29.99
C LYS A 34 -10.77 -46.00 29.81
N GLU A 35 -12.08 -46.04 30.00
CA GLU A 35 -13.02 -44.93 29.91
C GLU A 35 -12.57 -43.72 30.77
N MET A 36 -12.22 -42.62 30.11
CA MET A 36 -11.81 -41.36 30.74
C MET A 36 -12.92 -40.33 30.60
N ALA A 37 -13.35 -39.74 31.72
CA ALA A 37 -14.43 -38.76 31.79
C ALA A 37 -14.23 -37.60 30.79
N PRO A 38 -15.31 -37.02 30.23
CA PRO A 38 -15.20 -36.02 29.17
C PRO A 38 -14.50 -34.75 29.70
N PRO A 39 -13.56 -34.18 28.93
CA PRO A 39 -12.87 -32.97 29.37
C PRO A 39 -13.85 -31.80 29.45
N PRO A 40 -13.64 -30.86 30.39
CA PRO A 40 -14.50 -29.70 30.53
C PRO A 40 -14.51 -28.91 29.22
N ARG A 41 -15.71 -28.50 28.77
CA ARG A 41 -15.90 -27.69 27.57
C ARG A 41 -14.98 -26.46 27.64
N ARG A 42 -13.93 -26.47 26.81
CA ARG A 42 -13.07 -25.30 26.58
C ARG A 42 -13.95 -24.17 26.06
N THR A 43 -14.29 -23.21 26.90
CA THR A 43 -14.79 -21.93 26.43
C THR A 43 -13.69 -21.33 25.56
N HIS A 44 -13.94 -21.24 24.25
CA HIS A 44 -13.06 -20.50 23.35
C HIS A 44 -13.14 -19.03 23.73
N ARG A 45 -12.31 -18.62 24.70
CA ARG A 45 -11.99 -17.22 24.94
C ARG A 45 -11.36 -16.74 23.64
N ARG A 46 -12.16 -16.09 22.78
CA ARG A 46 -11.68 -15.43 21.56
C ARG A 46 -10.44 -14.63 21.96
N SER A 47 -9.26 -15.09 21.54
CA SER A 47 -8.06 -14.29 21.61
C SER A 47 -8.42 -12.95 20.96
N ARG A 48 -8.48 -11.88 21.77
CA ARG A 48 -8.58 -10.51 21.25
C ARG A 48 -7.25 -10.28 20.55
N ARG A 49 -7.14 -10.72 19.30
CA ARG A 49 -6.03 -10.32 18.44
C ARG A 49 -6.03 -8.81 18.43
N ASN A 50 -4.86 -8.22 18.67
CA ASN A 50 -4.72 -6.77 18.59
C ASN A 50 -5.27 -6.29 17.24
N PRO A 51 -6.04 -5.18 17.22
CA PRO A 51 -6.53 -4.60 15.98
C PRO A 51 -5.34 -4.32 15.05
N LEU A 52 -5.57 -4.42 13.73
CA LEU A 52 -4.52 -4.16 12.75
C LEU A 52 -3.96 -2.75 12.97
N LEU A 53 -2.65 -2.65 13.22
CA LEU A 53 -1.94 -1.39 13.26
C LEU A 53 -1.56 -0.97 11.83
N LEU A 54 -2.03 0.21 11.41
CA LEU A 54 -1.59 0.84 10.18
C LEU A 54 -0.34 1.67 10.45
N GLN A 55 0.59 1.67 9.50
CA GLN A 55 1.87 2.35 9.64
C GLN A 55 2.24 3.01 8.31
N THR A 56 2.82 4.21 8.39
CA THR A 56 3.19 5.00 7.21
C THR A 56 4.37 5.92 7.50
N PHE A 57 4.92 6.54 6.47
CA PHE A 57 6.10 7.40 6.58
C PHE A 57 5.92 8.70 5.80
N TRP A 58 6.38 9.80 6.40
CA TRP A 58 6.39 11.11 5.78
C TRP A 58 7.51 11.99 6.34
N THR A 59 8.26 12.65 5.46
CA THR A 59 9.32 13.58 5.89
C THR A 59 9.50 14.74 4.92
N GLY A 60 10.15 15.81 5.36
CA GLY A 60 10.43 17.00 4.57
C GLY A 60 9.29 18.01 4.67
N LYS A 61 8.49 18.14 3.61
CA LYS A 61 7.43 19.16 3.55
C LYS A 61 6.33 18.88 4.60
N PRO A 62 5.60 19.92 5.06
CA PRO A 62 4.35 19.74 5.81
C PRO A 62 3.38 18.76 5.11
N LEU A 63 2.59 18.04 5.89
CA LEU A 63 1.45 17.29 5.36
C LEU A 63 0.50 18.26 4.66
N SER A 64 0.11 17.92 3.44
CA SER A 64 -0.94 18.64 2.72
C SER A 64 -2.31 18.12 3.12
N ARG A 65 -3.35 18.73 2.55
CA ARG A 65 -4.73 18.29 2.71
C ARG A 65 -4.95 16.83 2.28
N LEU A 66 -4.21 16.34 1.28
CA LEU A 66 -4.28 14.94 0.84
C LEU A 66 -3.87 14.00 1.98
N GLU A 67 -2.70 14.18 2.57
CA GLU A 67 -2.21 13.24 3.59
C GLU A 67 -2.98 13.36 4.90
N ARG A 68 -3.44 14.58 5.26
CA ARG A 68 -4.32 14.80 6.41
C ARG A 68 -5.66 14.07 6.22
N ALA A 69 -6.25 14.13 5.02
CA ALA A 69 -7.47 13.39 4.70
C ALA A 69 -7.26 11.87 4.72
N ALA A 70 -6.12 11.37 4.22
CA ALA A 70 -5.77 9.96 4.31
C ALA A 70 -5.74 9.48 5.77
N LEU A 71 -4.98 10.18 6.63
CA LEU A 71 -4.91 9.87 8.08
C LEU A 71 -6.29 9.89 8.75
N GLN A 72 -7.09 10.92 8.48
CA GLN A 72 -8.42 11.03 9.04
C GLN A 72 -9.33 9.89 8.57
N SER A 73 -9.26 9.49 7.30
CA SER A 73 -10.02 8.35 6.78
C SER A 73 -9.68 7.04 7.51
N TYR A 74 -8.43 6.87 7.95
CA TYR A 74 -8.01 5.68 8.69
C TYR A 74 -8.65 5.64 10.08
N VAL A 75 -8.64 6.78 10.76
CA VAL A 75 -9.27 6.95 12.08
C VAL A 75 -10.78 6.73 11.99
N ASN A 76 -11.45 7.30 10.98
CA ASN A 76 -12.90 7.15 10.77
C ASN A 76 -13.32 5.67 10.63
N HIS A 77 -12.42 4.82 10.13
CA HIS A 77 -12.66 3.38 9.97
C HIS A 77 -12.14 2.53 11.14
N GLY A 78 -11.78 3.17 12.26
CA GLY A 78 -11.45 2.52 13.53
C GLY A 78 -10.00 2.03 13.63
N TYR A 79 -9.11 2.52 12.77
CA TYR A 79 -7.70 2.14 12.81
C TYR A 79 -6.87 3.12 13.65
N THR A 80 -5.96 2.55 14.43
CA THR A 80 -4.80 3.29 14.92
C THR A 80 -3.75 3.31 13.82
N VAL A 81 -3.15 4.48 13.58
CA VAL A 81 -2.08 4.68 12.62
C VAL A 81 -0.84 5.26 13.28
N HIS A 82 0.32 4.68 12.99
CA HIS A 82 1.61 5.26 13.30
C HIS A 82 2.16 5.96 12.05
N ILE A 83 2.55 7.22 12.19
CA ILE A 83 3.25 7.99 11.16
C ILE A 83 4.68 8.24 11.61
N TYR A 84 5.63 7.76 10.82
CA TYR A 84 7.05 7.95 11.06
C TYR A 84 7.56 9.18 10.31
N THR A 85 8.37 10.02 10.96
CA THR A 85 8.96 11.22 10.35
C THR A 85 10.36 11.51 10.87
N TYR A 86 11.20 12.14 10.04
CA TYR A 86 12.45 12.77 10.50
C TYR A 86 12.24 14.23 10.94
N ASN A 87 11.07 14.81 10.65
CA ASN A 87 10.78 16.20 11.04
C ASN A 87 10.73 16.35 12.57
N PRO A 88 10.96 17.56 13.11
CA PRO A 88 10.77 17.83 14.54
C PRO A 88 9.38 17.40 15.03
N LEU A 89 9.34 16.49 16.01
CA LEU A 89 8.11 15.78 16.39
C LEU A 89 6.99 16.72 16.85
N THR A 90 7.31 17.75 17.63
CA THR A 90 6.34 18.72 18.14
C THR A 90 5.66 19.49 17.00
N GLU A 91 6.46 20.04 16.09
CA GLU A 91 5.96 20.81 14.93
C GLU A 91 5.18 19.93 13.96
N PHE A 92 5.67 18.70 13.73
CA PHE A 92 5.00 17.75 12.86
C PHE A 92 3.66 17.32 13.42
N THR A 93 3.60 16.99 14.72
CA THR A 93 2.37 16.60 15.42
C THR A 93 1.30 17.69 15.35
N ALA A 94 1.69 18.97 15.44
CA ALA A 94 0.76 20.09 15.32
C ALA A 94 0.06 20.18 13.96
N ARG A 95 0.59 19.52 12.91
CA ARG A 95 0.02 19.52 11.54
C ARG A 95 -0.78 18.26 11.21
N VAL A 96 -0.70 17.24 12.05
CA VAL A 96 -1.47 16.01 11.93
C VAL A 96 -2.89 16.24 12.43
N PRO A 97 -3.94 15.62 11.84
CA PRO A 97 -5.30 15.71 12.39
C PRO A 97 -5.33 15.28 13.87
N ALA A 98 -5.99 16.06 14.72
CA ALA A 98 -6.04 15.78 16.15
C ALA A 98 -6.85 14.50 16.42
N SER A 99 -6.16 13.43 16.82
CA SER A 99 -6.80 12.16 17.17
C SER A 99 -5.91 11.34 18.09
N PRO A 100 -6.47 10.70 19.15
CA PRO A 100 -5.71 9.76 19.98
C PRO A 100 -5.29 8.48 19.23
N HIS A 101 -5.84 8.27 18.02
CA HIS A 101 -5.55 7.12 17.16
C HIS A 101 -4.44 7.40 16.14
N ILE A 102 -3.94 8.63 16.05
CA ILE A 102 -2.77 8.95 15.22
C ILE A 102 -1.58 9.16 16.14
N ARG A 103 -0.52 8.38 15.93
CA ARG A 103 0.71 8.44 16.74
C ARG A 103 1.88 8.81 15.86
N VAL A 104 2.53 9.91 16.20
CA VAL A 104 3.74 10.38 15.52
C VAL A 104 4.95 9.73 16.16
N HIS A 105 5.82 9.14 15.33
CA HIS A 105 7.03 8.47 15.75
C HIS A 105 8.24 9.02 15.04
N ASP A 106 9.38 8.93 15.71
CA ASP A 106 10.66 9.24 15.11
C ASP A 106 11.07 8.15 14.10
N ALA A 107 11.28 8.53 12.85
CA ALA A 107 11.72 7.64 11.79
C ALA A 107 13.09 7.01 12.07
N ARG A 108 13.93 7.65 12.91
CA ARG A 108 15.23 7.12 13.36
C ARG A 108 15.12 5.80 14.12
N GLU A 109 13.95 5.48 14.69
CA GLU A 109 13.69 4.16 15.28
C GLU A 109 13.72 3.02 14.23
N ILE A 110 13.37 3.34 12.98
CA ILE A 110 13.29 2.39 11.88
C ILE A 110 14.58 2.39 11.08
N LEU A 111 15.02 3.55 10.60
CA LEU A 111 16.26 3.73 9.85
C LEU A 111 16.94 5.03 10.29
N PRO A 112 18.26 5.04 10.53
CA PRO A 112 18.99 6.27 10.78
C PRO A 112 18.78 7.30 9.66
N GLU A 113 18.71 8.58 10.00
CA GLU A 113 18.54 9.65 9.00
C GLU A 113 19.75 9.75 8.05
N SER A 114 20.93 9.30 8.48
CA SER A 114 22.12 9.18 7.63
C SER A 114 21.96 8.20 6.46
N GLU A 115 20.95 7.33 6.51
CA GLU A 115 20.60 6.40 5.43
C GLU A 115 19.58 7.01 4.46
N LEU A 116 19.08 8.23 4.73
CA LEU A 116 18.18 8.94 3.83
C LEU A 116 18.92 9.32 2.55
N PHE A 117 18.36 8.91 1.42
CA PHE A 117 18.91 9.22 0.11
C PHE A 117 17.82 9.67 -0.88
N GLU A 118 18.22 10.52 -1.81
CA GLU A 118 17.43 10.85 -2.98
C GLU A 118 17.94 10.02 -4.16
N TYR A 119 17.00 9.46 -4.93
CA TYR A 119 17.32 8.88 -6.22
C TYR A 119 17.69 10.00 -7.20
N GLY A 120 18.99 10.15 -7.46
CA GLY A 120 19.54 11.17 -8.37
C GLY A 120 19.21 10.95 -9.86
N GLY A 121 18.54 9.86 -10.21
CA GLY A 121 18.20 9.55 -11.60
C GLY A 121 19.42 9.26 -12.48
N ARG A 122 19.19 9.16 -13.80
CA ARG A 122 20.25 9.33 -14.81
C ARG A 122 20.35 10.80 -15.16
N ALA A 123 20.87 11.63 -14.24
CA ALA A 123 21.05 13.07 -14.47
C ALA A 123 21.82 13.38 -15.78
N ALA A 124 22.64 12.43 -16.27
CA ALA A 124 23.34 12.51 -17.54
C ALA A 124 22.47 12.29 -18.82
N ILE A 125 21.18 11.90 -18.70
CA ILE A 125 20.32 11.54 -19.86
C ILE A 125 18.96 12.27 -19.78
N GLY A 126 19.02 13.59 -19.56
CA GLY A 126 17.89 14.52 -19.71
C GLY A 126 17.06 14.77 -18.45
N VAL A 127 16.35 15.91 -18.48
CA VAL A 127 15.53 16.45 -17.39
C VAL A 127 14.41 15.47 -17.05
N ARG A 128 14.52 14.76 -15.92
CA ARG A 128 13.40 14.02 -15.34
C ARG A 128 12.80 14.79 -14.19
N ASP A 129 11.47 14.74 -14.15
CA ASP A 129 10.59 15.23 -13.10
C ASP A 129 10.97 14.64 -11.74
N ASP A 130 11.04 15.50 -10.72
CA ASP A 130 11.43 15.19 -9.35
C ASP A 130 10.43 14.30 -8.59
N ALA A 131 9.28 13.99 -9.22
CA ALA A 131 8.17 13.17 -8.77
C ALA A 131 8.61 11.97 -7.90
N TYR A 132 9.66 11.26 -8.33
CA TYR A 132 10.06 9.94 -7.82
C TYR A 132 11.34 9.94 -6.99
N ARG A 133 11.91 11.11 -6.66
CA ARG A 133 13.23 11.19 -6.01
C ARG A 133 13.31 10.43 -4.68
N PHE A 134 12.23 10.40 -3.89
CA PHE A 134 12.19 9.73 -2.59
C PHE A 134 11.57 8.33 -2.65
N LEU A 135 11.09 7.87 -3.82
CA LEU A 135 10.38 6.60 -3.93
C LEU A 135 11.23 5.42 -3.43
N PRO A 136 12.51 5.25 -3.86
CA PRO A 136 13.30 4.10 -3.41
C PRO A 136 13.64 4.12 -1.92
N PHE A 137 13.85 5.30 -1.34
CA PHE A 137 14.08 5.41 0.09
C PHE A 137 12.82 5.07 0.88
N SER A 138 11.66 5.57 0.45
CA SER A 138 10.37 5.21 1.05
C SER A 138 10.12 3.70 0.99
N ASP A 139 10.51 3.04 -0.11
CA ASP A 139 10.42 1.59 -0.26
C ASP A 139 11.33 0.84 0.74
N LEU A 140 12.58 1.26 0.86
CA LEU A 140 13.50 0.71 1.86
C LEU A 140 12.96 0.90 3.29
N PHE A 141 12.45 2.10 3.60
CA PHE A 141 11.86 2.41 4.89
C PHE A 141 10.65 1.50 5.16
N ARG A 142 9.75 1.35 4.19
CA ARG A 142 8.57 0.48 4.26
C ARG A 142 8.95 -0.94 4.63
N PHE A 143 9.90 -1.55 3.93
CA PHE A 143 10.31 -2.93 4.21
C PHE A 143 11.04 -3.07 5.55
N THR A 144 11.89 -2.10 5.89
CA THR A 144 12.59 -2.09 7.19
C THR A 144 11.60 -1.94 8.35
N MET A 145 10.62 -1.05 8.22
CA MET A 145 9.54 -0.85 9.19
C MET A 145 8.75 -2.15 9.38
N LEU A 146 8.24 -2.73 8.28
CA LEU A 146 7.47 -3.98 8.33
C LEU A 146 8.28 -5.14 8.90
N HIS A 147 9.59 -5.19 8.63
CA HIS A 147 10.48 -6.18 9.22
C HIS A 147 10.61 -6.00 10.73
N LYS A 148 10.81 -4.78 11.21
CA LYS A 148 10.99 -4.49 12.65
C LYS A 148 9.70 -4.56 13.45
N ARG A 149 8.58 -4.11 12.88
CA ARG A 149 7.32 -3.85 13.62
C ARG A 149 6.16 -4.76 13.21
N GLY A 150 6.22 -5.42 12.06
CA GLY A 150 5.08 -6.18 11.53
C GLY A 150 3.94 -5.24 11.11
N GLY A 151 2.69 -5.67 11.29
CA GLY A 151 1.49 -4.85 11.02
C GLY A 151 1.19 -4.67 9.53
N ALA A 152 0.64 -3.51 9.16
CA ALA A 152 0.42 -3.14 7.78
C ALA A 152 0.99 -1.76 7.43
N TRP A 153 1.62 -1.67 6.27
CA TRP A 153 1.93 -0.42 5.61
C TRP A 153 0.70 0.07 4.86
N ILE A 154 0.48 1.38 4.86
CA ILE A 154 -0.44 2.07 3.95
C ILE A 154 0.16 3.39 3.47
N ASP A 155 0.08 3.67 2.17
CA ASP A 155 0.55 4.94 1.60
C ASP A 155 -0.32 6.12 2.08
N LEU A 156 0.26 7.32 2.22
CA LEU A 156 -0.44 8.53 2.69
C LEU A 156 -1.26 9.27 1.63
N ASP A 157 -1.49 8.64 0.49
CA ASP A 157 -2.38 9.10 -0.57
C ASP A 157 -3.44 8.05 -0.88
N ILE A 158 -3.78 7.18 0.08
CA ILE A 158 -4.95 6.30 0.05
C ILE A 158 -6.03 6.85 0.97
N PHE A 159 -7.24 7.06 0.45
CA PHE A 159 -8.41 7.30 1.29
C PHE A 159 -9.10 5.98 1.54
N LEU A 160 -9.21 5.55 2.79
CA LEU A 160 -10.10 4.44 3.11
C LEU A 160 -11.55 4.91 2.96
N THR A 161 -12.35 4.09 2.30
CA THR A 161 -13.78 4.32 2.11
C THR A 161 -14.63 3.39 2.96
N ARG A 162 -13.98 2.43 3.63
CA ARG A 162 -14.56 1.49 4.60
C ARG A 162 -13.47 0.73 5.35
N SER A 163 -13.89 0.06 6.41
CA SER A 163 -13.04 -0.89 7.13
C SER A 163 -12.74 -2.13 6.28
N ILE A 164 -11.49 -2.59 6.33
CA ILE A 164 -11.03 -3.85 5.74
C ILE A 164 -11.69 -5.00 6.51
N PRO A 165 -12.36 -5.95 5.84
CA PRO A 165 -13.15 -6.97 6.51
C PRO A 165 -12.27 -7.91 7.35
N PRO A 166 -12.77 -8.38 8.51
CA PRO A 166 -12.02 -9.28 9.38
C PRO A 166 -11.52 -10.55 8.69
N SER A 167 -12.20 -11.02 7.65
CA SER A 167 -11.77 -12.17 6.84
C SER A 167 -10.44 -11.94 6.13
N LEU A 168 -10.19 -10.73 5.62
CA LEU A 168 -8.91 -10.35 5.04
C LEU A 168 -7.85 -10.11 6.14
N LEU A 169 -8.23 -9.46 7.23
CA LEU A 169 -7.32 -9.20 8.36
C LEU A 169 -6.79 -10.48 9.02
N ARG A 170 -7.55 -11.59 8.94
CA ARG A 170 -7.12 -12.91 9.44
C ARG A 170 -6.09 -13.60 8.55
N ARG A 171 -5.95 -13.21 7.27
CA ARG A 171 -4.94 -13.77 6.37
C ARG A 171 -3.54 -13.36 6.87
N PRO A 172 -2.52 -14.22 6.75
CA PRO A 172 -1.16 -13.86 7.18
C PRO A 172 -0.64 -12.64 6.42
N TYR A 173 -0.88 -12.61 5.10
CA TYR A 173 -0.53 -11.50 4.22
C TYR A 173 -1.75 -10.94 3.51
N VAL A 174 -1.68 -9.66 3.12
CA VAL A 174 -2.63 -8.99 2.23
C VAL A 174 -1.85 -7.94 1.45
N PHE A 175 -1.95 -7.96 0.12
CA PHE A 175 -1.26 -7.02 -0.76
C PHE A 175 -2.26 -6.34 -1.70
N SER A 176 -2.13 -5.04 -1.90
CA SER A 176 -2.85 -4.33 -2.97
C SER A 176 -2.26 -4.67 -4.34
N SER A 177 -2.97 -4.27 -5.40
CA SER A 177 -2.50 -4.36 -6.77
C SER A 177 -3.00 -3.16 -7.58
N GLU A 178 -2.43 -2.99 -8.77
CA GLU A 178 -2.81 -1.98 -9.75
C GLU A 178 -3.16 -2.64 -11.09
N ARG A 179 -4.04 -2.02 -11.87
CA ARG A 179 -4.29 -2.45 -13.25
C ARG A 179 -3.10 -2.13 -14.15
N THR A 180 -2.89 -2.94 -15.18
CA THR A 180 -1.85 -2.71 -16.17
C THR A 180 -2.41 -2.15 -17.47
N ILE A 181 -1.53 -1.58 -18.29
CA ILE A 181 -1.89 -1.20 -19.67
C ILE A 181 -2.16 -2.48 -20.45
N GLN A 182 -3.29 -2.53 -21.16
CA GLN A 182 -3.75 -3.70 -21.93
C GLN A 182 -3.71 -3.50 -23.45
N LYS A 183 -3.44 -2.27 -23.92
CA LYS A 183 -3.34 -1.92 -25.35
C LYS A 183 -2.14 -1.03 -25.63
N GLY A 184 -1.50 -1.27 -26.78
CA GLY A 184 -0.37 -0.48 -27.28
C GLY A 184 1.00 -1.08 -26.95
N ALA A 185 2.06 -0.28 -27.14
CA ALA A 185 3.46 -0.71 -27.03
C ALA A 185 3.88 -1.10 -25.60
N TYR A 186 3.16 -0.62 -24.59
CA TYR A 186 3.44 -0.87 -23.18
C TYR A 186 2.49 -1.90 -22.54
N ARG A 187 1.77 -2.69 -23.36
CA ARG A 187 0.81 -3.66 -22.83
C ARG A 187 1.50 -4.75 -22.00
N LYS A 188 0.83 -5.21 -20.95
CA LYS A 188 1.22 -6.39 -20.18
C LYS A 188 0.26 -7.55 -20.40
N ALA A 189 0.77 -8.78 -20.28
CA ALA A 189 -0.05 -9.97 -20.35
C ALA A 189 -0.94 -10.09 -19.11
N GLU A 190 -0.42 -9.73 -17.94
CA GLU A 190 -1.16 -9.72 -16.69
C GLU A 190 -2.04 -8.46 -16.62
N PRO A 191 -3.36 -8.57 -16.42
CA PRO A 191 -4.26 -7.41 -16.34
C PRO A 191 -4.07 -6.59 -15.06
N GLU A 192 -3.52 -7.19 -14.01
CA GLU A 192 -3.22 -6.57 -12.73
C GLU A 192 -1.85 -7.05 -12.24
N ILE A 193 -1.15 -6.19 -11.51
CA ILE A 193 0.13 -6.52 -10.87
C ILE A 193 0.15 -5.97 -9.45
N VAL A 194 0.81 -6.69 -8.54
CA VAL A 194 0.98 -6.22 -7.17
C VAL A 194 1.74 -4.89 -7.13
N ASP A 195 1.24 -3.97 -6.32
CA ASP A 195 1.81 -2.66 -6.02
C ASP A 195 2.21 -2.59 -4.53
N MET A 196 2.50 -1.42 -3.99
CA MET A 196 2.95 -1.27 -2.59
C MET A 196 2.11 -0.29 -1.78
N GLY A 197 0.92 0.08 -2.27
CA GLY A 197 0.02 0.99 -1.58
C GLY A 197 -0.46 0.46 -0.24
N PHE A 198 -0.71 -0.86 -0.14
CA PHE A 198 -1.09 -1.54 1.10
C PHE A 198 -0.38 -2.90 1.21
N ILE A 199 0.39 -3.09 2.28
CA ILE A 199 1.11 -4.34 2.55
C ILE A 199 0.89 -4.76 4.00
N LYS A 200 0.18 -5.87 4.22
CA LYS A 200 0.08 -6.51 5.53
C LYS A 200 1.03 -7.71 5.62
N VAL A 201 1.75 -7.80 6.72
CA VAL A 201 2.59 -8.96 7.07
C VAL A 201 2.06 -9.65 8.35
N PRO A 202 2.42 -10.92 8.61
CA PRO A 202 1.89 -11.64 9.77
C PRO A 202 2.51 -11.20 11.10
N ALA A 203 3.78 -10.79 11.09
CA ALA A 203 4.57 -10.44 12.26
C ALA A 203 5.88 -9.74 11.85
N PRO A 204 6.61 -9.10 12.79
CA PRO A 204 8.02 -8.75 12.59
C PRO A 204 8.84 -9.95 12.06
N GLY A 205 9.85 -9.69 11.24
CA GLY A 205 10.73 -10.74 10.70
C GLY A 205 10.07 -11.70 9.73
N SER A 206 8.93 -11.33 9.13
CA SER A 206 8.20 -12.19 8.19
C SER A 206 9.09 -12.67 7.03
N ALA A 207 8.78 -13.85 6.47
CA ALA A 207 9.55 -14.42 5.36
C ALA A 207 9.72 -13.44 4.18
N LEU A 208 8.64 -12.73 3.83
CA LEU A 208 8.65 -11.68 2.80
C LEU A 208 9.66 -10.58 3.07
N THR A 209 9.59 -9.94 4.25
CA THR A 209 10.46 -8.80 4.55
C THR A 209 11.91 -9.23 4.76
N ARG A 210 12.13 -10.41 5.36
CA ARG A 210 13.48 -11.01 5.45
C ARG A 210 14.08 -11.22 4.06
N TRP A 211 13.35 -11.88 3.16
CA TRP A 211 13.82 -12.15 1.80
C TRP A 211 14.17 -10.86 1.06
N ILE A 212 13.33 -9.83 1.14
CA ILE A 212 13.58 -8.54 0.48
C ILE A 212 14.86 -7.89 1.03
N LEU A 213 15.02 -7.82 2.35
CA LEU A 213 16.18 -7.19 2.97
C LEU A 213 17.49 -7.96 2.71
N GLU A 214 17.43 -9.28 2.58
CA GLU A 214 18.57 -10.14 2.21
C GLU A 214 18.92 -10.05 0.71
N ASN A 215 17.98 -9.64 -0.14
CA ASN A 215 18.14 -9.56 -1.59
C ASN A 215 18.16 -8.12 -2.12
N LEU A 216 18.46 -7.14 -1.27
CA LEU A 216 18.69 -5.76 -1.70
C LEU A 216 19.83 -5.71 -2.73
N PRO A 217 19.76 -4.86 -3.77
CA PRO A 217 20.80 -4.79 -4.80
C PRO A 217 22.18 -4.43 -4.20
N ALA A 218 23.19 -5.26 -4.52
CA ALA A 218 24.61 -5.13 -4.16
C ALA A 218 25.30 -3.96 -4.91
N PRO A 219 26.41 -3.35 -4.40
CA PRO A 219 27.41 -3.99 -3.53
C PRO A 219 27.43 -3.57 -2.04
N ASN A 220 26.98 -2.37 -1.65
CA ASN A 220 26.96 -1.92 -0.25
C ASN A 220 25.65 -1.16 0.05
N ARG A 221 24.76 -1.84 0.78
CA ARG A 221 23.51 -1.43 1.45
C ARG A 221 23.17 0.07 1.40
N ILE A 222 22.10 0.41 0.66
CA ILE A 222 21.38 1.70 0.65
C ILE A 222 21.96 2.71 -0.36
N GLY A 223 21.09 3.35 -1.17
CA GLY A 223 21.47 4.57 -1.92
C GLY A 223 21.67 4.51 -3.44
N ASN A 224 21.79 3.35 -4.10
CA ASN A 224 22.08 3.31 -5.55
C ASN A 224 21.20 2.37 -6.40
N PRO A 225 19.86 2.54 -6.40
CA PRO A 225 19.00 1.79 -7.30
C PRO A 225 19.24 2.22 -8.76
N LYS A 226 19.19 1.28 -9.71
CA LYS A 226 19.31 1.56 -11.16
C LYS A 226 18.12 2.35 -11.66
N THR A 227 16.92 2.01 -11.17
CA THR A 227 15.66 2.68 -11.48
C THR A 227 14.91 3.02 -10.20
N PRO A 228 13.99 4.01 -10.20
CA PRO A 228 13.21 4.30 -9.01
C PRO A 228 12.26 3.15 -8.61
N PHE A 229 12.14 2.09 -9.43
CA PHE A 229 11.22 0.97 -9.24
C PHE A 229 11.93 -0.34 -8.85
N ASP A 230 13.23 -0.31 -8.58
CA ASP A 230 14.01 -1.52 -8.30
C ASP A 230 13.49 -2.27 -7.08
N TYR A 231 13.08 -1.55 -6.03
CA TYR A 231 12.48 -2.13 -4.83
C TYR A 231 11.08 -2.71 -5.12
N MET A 232 10.26 -2.05 -5.95
CA MET A 232 8.99 -2.63 -6.42
C MET A 232 9.19 -3.95 -7.15
N ASN A 233 10.20 -4.00 -8.02
CA ASN A 233 10.53 -5.20 -8.79
C ASN A 233 11.09 -6.30 -7.86
N LEU A 234 11.88 -5.93 -6.86
CA LEU A 234 12.35 -6.86 -5.84
C LEU A 234 11.20 -7.44 -5.02
N TYR A 235 10.23 -6.61 -4.63
CA TYR A 235 9.02 -7.03 -3.93
C TYR A 235 8.18 -8.02 -4.75
N ARG A 236 8.00 -7.77 -6.05
CA ARG A 236 7.33 -8.69 -6.99
C ARG A 236 8.05 -10.03 -7.07
N ARG A 237 9.39 -10.02 -7.16
CA ARG A 237 10.19 -11.25 -7.13
C ARG A 237 10.06 -12.00 -5.80
N ALA A 238 10.02 -11.28 -4.67
CA ALA A 238 9.86 -11.88 -3.35
C ALA A 238 8.52 -12.61 -3.21
N ILE A 239 7.43 -12.01 -3.71
CA ILE A 239 6.11 -12.64 -3.72
C ILE A 239 6.14 -13.94 -4.53
N ALA A 240 6.71 -13.91 -5.74
CA ALA A 240 6.81 -15.08 -6.59
C ALA A 240 7.70 -16.19 -5.98
N ALA A 241 8.88 -15.81 -5.49
CA ALA A 241 9.84 -16.75 -4.90
C ALA A 241 9.27 -17.47 -3.65
N LEU A 242 8.37 -16.82 -2.92
CA LEU A 242 7.76 -17.36 -1.71
C LEU A 242 6.35 -17.93 -1.93
N GLY A 243 5.83 -17.90 -3.17
CA GLY A 243 4.50 -18.40 -3.50
C GLY A 243 3.37 -17.65 -2.79
N LEU A 244 3.46 -16.33 -2.69
CA LEU A 244 2.55 -15.45 -1.93
C LEU A 244 1.47 -14.76 -2.79
N GLU A 245 1.34 -15.11 -4.06
CA GLU A 245 0.42 -14.50 -5.03
C GLU A 245 -1.04 -14.61 -4.59
N ARG A 246 -1.40 -15.69 -3.88
CA ARG A 246 -2.75 -15.90 -3.32
C ARG A 246 -3.21 -14.82 -2.31
N TYR A 247 -2.29 -13.97 -1.85
CA TYR A 247 -2.57 -12.86 -0.94
C TYR A 247 -2.72 -11.51 -1.63
N VAL A 248 -2.48 -11.45 -2.94
CA VAL A 248 -2.72 -10.26 -3.77
C VAL A 248 -4.23 -10.09 -3.97
N LEU A 249 -4.75 -8.92 -3.60
CA LEU A 249 -6.14 -8.56 -3.83
C LEU A 249 -6.31 -8.03 -5.26
N PRO A 250 -7.54 -8.06 -5.81
CA PRO A 250 -7.85 -7.36 -7.05
C PRO A 250 -7.58 -5.86 -6.93
N ALA A 251 -7.18 -5.20 -8.02
CA ALA A 251 -6.74 -3.80 -8.00
C ALA A 251 -7.78 -2.86 -7.37
N ARG A 252 -9.06 -3.10 -7.69
CA ARG A 252 -10.19 -2.35 -7.13
C ARG A 252 -10.27 -2.32 -5.60
N ALA A 253 -9.60 -3.22 -4.89
CA ALA A 253 -9.61 -3.24 -3.42
C ALA A 253 -9.01 -1.97 -2.80
N PHE A 254 -8.00 -1.37 -3.41
CA PHE A 254 -7.38 -0.12 -2.94
C PHE A 254 -7.12 0.90 -4.06
N LEU A 255 -7.04 0.44 -5.32
CA LEU A 255 -6.78 1.23 -6.51
C LEU A 255 -7.92 1.05 -7.55
N PRO A 256 -9.19 1.32 -7.20
CA PRO A 256 -10.29 1.29 -8.16
C PRO A 256 -10.15 2.39 -9.22
N LEU A 257 -9.70 3.59 -8.81
CA LEU A 257 -9.29 4.69 -9.67
C LEU A 257 -7.87 4.41 -10.17
N ASN A 258 -7.69 4.34 -11.49
CA ASN A 258 -6.35 4.12 -12.04
C ASN A 258 -5.53 5.41 -12.04
N TRP A 259 -4.20 5.28 -12.02
CA TRP A 259 -3.29 6.42 -12.04
C TRP A 259 -3.42 7.31 -13.28
N TRP A 260 -3.90 6.76 -14.40
CA TRP A 260 -4.16 7.51 -15.63
C TRP A 260 -5.50 8.24 -15.64
N ASP A 261 -6.38 7.94 -14.68
CA ASP A 261 -7.72 8.55 -14.53
C ASP A 261 -7.76 9.62 -13.43
N VAL A 262 -6.65 9.80 -12.71
CA VAL A 262 -6.55 10.75 -11.60
C VAL A 262 -6.69 12.21 -12.03
N LYS A 263 -6.51 12.53 -13.32
CA LYS A 263 -6.74 13.90 -13.80
C LYS A 263 -8.23 14.19 -13.89
N GLU A 264 -9.00 13.24 -14.40
CA GLU A 264 -10.45 13.33 -14.57
C GLU A 264 -11.15 13.46 -13.21
N SER A 265 -10.61 12.86 -12.16
CA SER A 265 -11.17 12.94 -10.80
C SER A 265 -11.18 14.34 -10.18
N PHE A 266 -10.45 15.30 -10.77
CA PHE A 266 -10.42 16.72 -10.37
C PHE A 266 -11.33 17.63 -11.22
N ALA A 267 -11.96 17.11 -12.28
CA ALA A 267 -12.84 17.91 -13.12
C ALA A 267 -14.17 18.26 -12.41
N ALA A 268 -14.81 19.35 -12.84
CA ALA A 268 -16.14 19.72 -12.36
C ALA A 268 -17.16 18.63 -12.68
N GLY A 269 -18.06 18.34 -11.73
CA GLY A 269 -19.05 17.27 -11.84
C GLY A 269 -18.49 15.84 -11.74
N ALA A 270 -17.16 15.66 -11.74
CA ALA A 270 -16.53 14.34 -11.78
C ALA A 270 -16.76 13.49 -10.52
N GLY A 271 -17.26 14.10 -9.43
CA GLY A 271 -17.65 13.38 -8.21
C GLY A 271 -19.11 12.94 -8.19
N ALA A 272 -19.91 13.24 -9.21
CA ALA A 272 -21.29 12.79 -9.27
C ALA A 272 -21.38 11.26 -9.25
N SER A 273 -22.43 10.73 -8.62
CA SER A 273 -22.60 9.27 -8.46
C SER A 273 -22.70 8.50 -9.78
N ALA A 274 -23.19 9.16 -10.83
CA ALA A 274 -23.32 8.62 -12.17
C ALA A 274 -22.11 8.95 -13.08
N ALA A 275 -21.09 9.68 -12.58
CA ALA A 275 -19.94 10.03 -13.37
C ALA A 275 -19.09 8.79 -13.70
N CYS A 276 -18.67 8.70 -14.96
CA CYS A 276 -17.72 7.70 -15.44
C CYS A 276 -16.62 8.38 -16.25
N TYR A 277 -15.38 7.94 -16.06
CA TYR A 277 -14.20 8.45 -16.74
C TYR A 277 -13.89 7.52 -17.91
N PRO A 278 -13.61 8.05 -19.11
CA PRO A 278 -13.42 7.23 -20.30
C PRO A 278 -12.36 6.16 -20.12
N GLY A 279 -12.62 4.95 -20.63
CA GLY A 279 -11.64 3.87 -20.64
C GLY A 279 -10.38 4.27 -21.40
N LYS A 280 -9.21 3.86 -20.88
CA LYS A 280 -7.90 4.17 -21.45
C LYS A 280 -7.05 2.92 -21.51
N TYR A 281 -6.11 2.90 -22.46
CA TYR A 281 -5.09 1.85 -22.52
C TYR A 281 -5.64 0.41 -22.62
N GLY A 282 -6.84 0.23 -23.20
CA GLY A 282 -7.50 -1.07 -23.27
C GLY A 282 -8.11 -1.55 -21.95
N VAL A 283 -8.26 -0.65 -20.98
CA VAL A 283 -8.95 -0.88 -19.71
C VAL A 283 -10.28 -0.15 -19.74
N GLU A 284 -11.31 -0.81 -19.21
CA GLU A 284 -12.67 -0.27 -19.11
C GLU A 284 -12.75 1.05 -18.34
N ALA A 285 -13.84 1.79 -18.57
CA ALA A 285 -14.12 3.04 -17.89
C ALA A 285 -14.20 2.86 -16.37
N PHE A 286 -13.66 3.82 -15.61
CA PHE A 286 -13.87 3.90 -14.17
C PHE A 286 -15.16 4.68 -13.88
N CYS A 287 -16.09 4.10 -13.13
CA CYS A 287 -17.30 4.80 -12.71
C CYS A 287 -17.28 5.08 -11.20
N VAL A 288 -17.68 6.28 -10.78
CA VAL A 288 -17.72 6.67 -9.35
C VAL A 288 -18.62 5.72 -8.54
N ALA A 289 -19.67 5.18 -9.15
CA ALA A 289 -20.53 4.17 -8.53
C ALA A 289 -19.77 2.91 -8.09
N GLU A 290 -18.65 2.56 -8.73
CA GLU A 290 -17.82 1.40 -8.36
C GLU A 290 -17.28 1.51 -6.93
N LEU A 291 -17.08 2.72 -6.42
CA LEU A 291 -16.61 2.95 -5.05
C LEU A 291 -17.58 2.44 -3.98
N ARG A 292 -18.84 2.15 -4.34
CA ARG A 292 -19.85 1.57 -3.44
C ARG A 292 -19.81 0.05 -3.35
N ARG A 293 -19.15 -0.62 -4.30
CA ARG A 293 -19.07 -2.09 -4.30
C ARG A 293 -18.42 -2.60 -3.03
N PRO A 294 -18.90 -3.68 -2.36
CA PRO A 294 -18.46 -4.14 -1.04
C PRO A 294 -16.98 -4.58 -0.95
N ASP A 295 -16.30 -4.77 -2.08
CA ASP A 295 -14.91 -5.18 -2.17
C ASP A 295 -13.89 -4.06 -2.45
N VAL A 296 -14.32 -2.79 -2.41
CA VAL A 296 -13.47 -1.58 -2.53
C VAL A 296 -13.20 -0.98 -1.14
N TYR A 297 -11.98 -1.07 -0.63
CA TYR A 297 -11.63 -0.62 0.74
C TYR A 297 -10.99 0.77 0.76
N GLY A 298 -10.28 1.14 -0.30
CA GLY A 298 -9.67 2.46 -0.42
C GLY A 298 -9.59 2.95 -1.87
N VAL A 299 -9.18 4.20 -2.01
CA VAL A 299 -8.90 4.88 -3.28
C VAL A 299 -7.53 5.52 -3.20
N HIS A 300 -6.63 5.13 -4.08
CA HIS A 300 -5.29 5.71 -4.21
C HIS A 300 -5.29 6.93 -5.12
N TRP A 301 -4.59 7.98 -4.72
CA TRP A 301 -4.57 9.28 -5.38
C TRP A 301 -3.27 9.58 -6.12
N PHE A 302 -2.27 8.70 -6.04
CA PHE A 302 -1.01 8.79 -6.79
C PHE A 302 -0.37 10.18 -6.70
N ARG A 303 -0.02 10.63 -5.49
CA ARG A 303 0.45 12.00 -5.21
C ARG A 303 1.54 12.49 -6.17
N ALA A 304 2.48 11.62 -6.52
CA ALA A 304 3.55 11.95 -7.48
C ALA A 304 2.99 12.43 -8.83
N ILE A 305 1.88 11.85 -9.28
CA ILE A 305 1.19 12.23 -10.51
C ILE A 305 0.39 13.51 -10.32
N LEU A 306 -0.30 13.67 -9.18
CA LEU A 306 -1.00 14.93 -8.87
C LEU A 306 -0.05 16.12 -8.92
N ARG A 307 1.11 16.00 -8.27
CA ARG A 307 2.18 17.01 -8.27
C ARG A 307 2.68 17.29 -9.67
N LYS A 308 3.04 16.24 -10.42
CA LYS A 308 3.51 16.33 -11.80
C LYS A 308 2.50 17.03 -12.72
N ARG A 309 1.21 16.83 -12.48
CA ARG A 309 0.13 17.41 -13.30
C ARG A 309 -0.31 18.79 -12.81
N GLY A 310 0.26 19.30 -11.71
CA GLY A 310 -0.13 20.59 -11.12
C GLY A 310 -1.58 20.59 -10.61
N LEU A 311 -2.09 19.45 -10.13
CA LEU A 311 -3.47 19.36 -9.64
C LEU A 311 -3.57 19.98 -8.24
N PRO A 312 -4.70 20.64 -7.88
CA PRO A 312 -4.82 21.46 -6.67
C PRO A 312 -5.12 20.61 -5.41
N TYR A 313 -4.40 19.51 -5.19
CA TYR A 313 -4.63 18.61 -4.05
C TYR A 313 -4.22 19.23 -2.71
N GLU A 314 -3.29 20.19 -2.72
CA GLU A 314 -2.82 20.94 -1.55
C GLU A 314 -3.62 22.23 -1.30
N ALA A 315 -4.51 22.63 -2.23
CA ALA A 315 -5.12 23.95 -2.23
C ALA A 315 -6.07 24.18 -1.04
N ALA A 316 -5.93 25.35 -0.40
CA ALA A 316 -6.83 25.82 0.65
C ALA A 316 -8.23 26.11 0.09
N ALA A 317 -9.25 26.10 0.95
CA ALA A 317 -10.64 26.19 0.53
C ALA A 317 -11.00 27.41 -0.31
N ALA A 318 -10.36 28.54 -0.01
CA ALA A 318 -10.56 29.80 -0.72
C ALA A 318 -10.08 29.74 -2.17
N ASP A 319 -9.05 28.94 -2.45
CA ASP A 319 -8.33 28.94 -3.73
C ASP A 319 -8.81 27.81 -4.67
N ARG A 320 -9.85 27.05 -4.28
CA ARG A 320 -10.33 25.90 -5.05
C ARG A 320 -11.39 26.29 -6.08
N PRO A 321 -11.10 26.17 -7.40
CA PRO A 321 -12.04 26.55 -8.46
C PRO A 321 -13.15 25.51 -8.67
N VAL A 322 -12.88 24.24 -8.34
CA VAL A 322 -13.82 23.12 -8.47
C VAL A 322 -14.09 22.56 -7.08
N ARG A 323 -15.38 22.44 -6.73
CA ARG A 323 -15.83 21.99 -5.40
C ARG A 323 -16.64 20.68 -5.41
N ASP A 324 -16.95 20.16 -6.59
CA ASP A 324 -17.80 18.98 -6.78
C ASP A 324 -17.10 17.82 -7.52
N SER A 325 -15.77 17.93 -7.67
CA SER A 325 -14.90 16.85 -8.15
C SER A 325 -14.94 15.64 -7.22
N LEU A 326 -14.43 14.50 -7.68
CA LEU A 326 -14.39 13.30 -6.83
C LEU A 326 -13.48 13.52 -5.60
N TYR A 327 -12.35 14.20 -5.80
CA TYR A 327 -11.43 14.53 -4.70
C TYR A 327 -12.11 15.35 -3.61
N GLU A 328 -12.79 16.43 -3.99
CA GLU A 328 -13.48 17.30 -3.03
C GLU A 328 -14.62 16.58 -2.32
N ARG A 329 -15.42 15.77 -3.04
CA ARG A 329 -16.52 15.03 -2.42
C ARG A 329 -16.03 13.96 -1.45
N MET A 330 -14.92 13.29 -1.75
CA MET A 330 -14.35 12.29 -0.84
C MET A 330 -13.78 12.93 0.42
N ILE A 331 -13.07 14.07 0.31
CA ILE A 331 -12.63 14.81 1.50
C ILE A 331 -13.82 15.30 2.31
N ALA A 332 -14.82 15.86 1.63
CA ALA A 332 -16.02 16.34 2.31
C ALA A 332 -16.68 15.20 3.12
N ARG A 333 -16.76 14.00 2.53
CA ARG A 333 -17.27 12.82 3.22
C ARG A 333 -16.41 12.43 4.43
N ILE A 334 -15.09 12.45 4.31
CA ILE A 334 -14.16 12.15 5.42
C ILE A 334 -14.35 13.14 6.58
N GLU A 335 -14.54 14.42 6.29
CA GLU A 335 -14.83 15.43 7.30
C GLU A 335 -16.19 15.19 7.96
N ASP A 336 -17.23 14.88 7.18
CA ASP A 336 -18.57 14.62 7.69
C ASP A 336 -18.60 13.40 8.61
N ASP A 337 -17.95 12.30 8.20
CA ASP A 337 -17.86 11.07 8.99
C ASP A 337 -17.05 11.29 10.29
N ALA A 338 -16.19 12.31 10.34
CA ALA A 338 -15.41 12.70 11.52
C ALA A 338 -16.06 13.81 12.36
N GLY A 339 -17.18 14.40 11.91
CA GLY A 339 -17.78 15.58 12.54
C GLY A 339 -16.88 16.82 12.50
N LEU A 340 -15.97 16.90 11.53
CA LEU A 340 -15.05 18.02 11.36
C LEU A 340 -15.73 19.18 10.65
N VAL A 341 -15.24 20.40 10.92
CA VAL A 341 -15.66 21.58 10.17
C VAL A 341 -15.25 21.39 8.70
N ARG A 342 -16.17 21.73 7.79
CA ARG A 342 -15.94 21.65 6.34
C ARG A 342 -14.67 22.41 5.94
N ASN A 343 -13.80 21.74 5.20
CA ASN A 343 -12.49 22.23 4.74
C ASN A 343 -11.45 22.50 5.83
N SER A 344 -11.56 21.82 6.99
CA SER A 344 -10.59 21.93 8.08
C SER A 344 -9.37 21.00 7.92
N LEU A 345 -9.48 19.99 7.04
CA LEU A 345 -8.40 19.06 6.69
C LEU A 345 -7.40 19.61 5.68
#